data_AF-A0A6M3M8H1-F1
#
_entry.id   AF-A0A6M3M8H1-F1
#
_cell.length_a   1.000
_cell.length_b   1.000
_cell.length_c   1.000
_cell.angle_alpha   90.00
_cell.angle_beta   90.00
_cell.angle_gamma   90.00
#
_symmetry.space_group_name_H-M   'P 1'
#
loop_
_entity.id
_entity.type
_entity.pdbx_description
1 polymer ?
#
loop_
_entity_poly.entity_id
_entity_poly.type
_entity_poly.pdbx_seq_one_letter_code
_entity_poly.pdbx_strand_id
1 'polypeptide(L)'
;MKFEIDTSTINQKKLNLLPAFKKPETYSVQKSLGNGCMLDPPGYPTYFTQHVYTAHGNSPAKGVQMIIFDKVVEHTNDWDKSKTYDVYRAKIDKRLKNLWDPLPLDHPRTRAWILSLYTYFKHCYADDSNSEMSLIYPVPSYELKQFNDDERFSEEWRTAEQESIRIANKEIIDYAKSIAIPENHQAVRRIRKFYPEYEPEEGLIQYAPVHHGNWWERHNRRPKPNECPGQYETKHPVNGTWCQMCGWRDK
;
A
#
# COMPACT_ATOMS: atom_id res chain seq x y z
N MET A 1 15.49 2.80 26.16
CA MET A 1 15.51 1.63 25.26
C MET A 1 15.29 2.17 23.85
N LYS A 2 16.23 1.99 22.91
CA LYS A 2 16.02 2.41 21.52
C LYS A 2 14.96 1.48 20.91
N PHE A 3 14.02 2.05 20.15
CA PHE A 3 13.01 1.27 19.46
C PHE A 3 13.66 0.63 18.23
N GLU A 4 13.95 -0.67 18.29
CA GLU A 4 14.79 -1.33 17.30
C GLU A 4 14.01 -1.75 16.06
N ILE A 5 14.71 -1.73 14.92
CA ILE A 5 14.21 -2.23 13.65
C ILE A 5 14.32 -3.76 13.68
N ASP A 6 13.21 -4.43 13.43
CA ASP A 6 13.15 -5.87 13.33
C ASP A 6 13.44 -6.33 11.90
N THR A 7 14.51 -7.10 11.76
CA THR A 7 14.97 -7.67 10.49
C THR A 7 14.75 -9.17 10.41
N SER A 8 13.96 -9.76 11.32
CA SER A 8 13.69 -11.21 11.36
C SER A 8 12.99 -11.73 10.11
N THR A 9 12.34 -10.86 9.34
CA THR A 9 11.64 -11.19 8.08
C THR A 9 12.56 -11.10 6.86
N ILE A 10 13.84 -10.78 7.06
CA ILE A 10 14.83 -10.73 5.98
C ILE A 10 15.66 -12.00 6.02
N ASN A 11 15.63 -12.74 4.91
CA ASN A 11 16.38 -13.96 4.73
C ASN A 11 17.87 -13.65 4.62
N GLN A 12 18.56 -13.66 5.76
CA GLN A 12 19.98 -13.29 5.85
C GLN A 12 20.88 -14.18 4.97
N LYS A 13 20.54 -15.46 4.82
CA LYS A 13 21.30 -16.37 3.96
C LYS A 13 21.27 -15.90 2.51
N LYS A 14 20.09 -15.58 1.98
CA LYS A 14 19.94 -15.09 0.59
C LYS A 14 20.48 -13.68 0.42
N LEU A 15 20.29 -12.81 1.42
CA LEU A 15 20.84 -11.45 1.41
C LEU A 15 22.37 -11.46 1.29
N ASN A 16 23.04 -12.36 2.03
CA ASN A 16 24.50 -12.46 2.02
C ASN A 16 25.09 -12.92 0.69
N LEU A 17 24.31 -13.60 -0.15
CA LEU A 17 24.70 -13.99 -1.51
C LEU A 17 24.69 -12.83 -2.50
N LEU A 18 24.05 -11.72 -2.16
CA LEU A 18 24.04 -10.54 -3.03
C LEU A 18 25.40 -9.83 -3.03
N PRO A 19 25.76 -9.16 -4.15
CA PRO A 19 26.98 -8.37 -4.21
C PRO A 19 27.02 -7.29 -3.13
N ALA A 20 28.18 -7.13 -2.50
CA ALA A 20 28.41 -6.03 -1.57
C ALA A 20 28.54 -4.71 -2.33
N PHE A 21 27.87 -3.67 -1.84
CA PHE A 21 28.01 -2.32 -2.35
C PHE A 21 29.29 -1.69 -1.83
N LYS A 22 30.18 -1.32 -2.76
CA LYS A 22 31.34 -0.48 -2.45
C LYS A 22 31.00 0.94 -2.87
N LYS A 23 30.64 1.78 -1.90
CA LYS A 23 30.19 3.15 -2.15
C LYS A 23 31.32 3.98 -2.80
N PRO A 24 31.14 4.48 -4.03
CA PRO A 24 32.09 5.44 -4.60
C PRO A 24 32.14 6.73 -3.77
N GLU A 25 33.28 7.42 -3.76
CA GLU A 25 33.48 8.63 -2.95
C GLU A 25 32.47 9.74 -3.26
N THR A 26 32.13 9.91 -4.54
CA THR A 26 31.18 10.92 -5.03
C THR A 26 29.71 10.53 -4.85
N TYR A 27 29.43 9.36 -4.29
CA TYR A 27 28.08 8.84 -4.13
C TYR A 27 27.61 9.00 -2.68
N SER A 28 26.31 9.17 -2.52
CA SER A 28 25.65 9.14 -1.22
C SER A 28 24.56 8.08 -1.20
N VAL A 29 24.15 7.68 0.01
CA VAL A 29 23.09 6.71 0.23
C VAL A 29 22.00 7.43 1.01
N GLN A 30 20.74 7.13 0.71
CA GLN A 30 19.60 7.57 1.47
C GLN A 30 19.86 7.38 2.97
N LYS A 31 19.74 8.44 3.78
CA LYS A 31 20.03 8.34 5.22
C LYS A 31 19.01 7.48 5.97
N SER A 32 17.74 7.60 5.60
CA SER A 32 16.65 6.80 6.15
C SER A 32 16.53 5.47 5.42
N LEU A 33 16.16 4.43 6.16
CA LEU A 33 15.71 3.17 5.57
C LEU A 33 14.28 3.33 5.04
N GLY A 34 13.98 2.59 3.98
CA GLY A 34 12.62 2.30 3.55
C GLY A 34 12.15 3.16 2.39
N ASN A 35 11.93 2.48 1.27
CA ASN A 35 11.17 2.98 0.12
C ASN A 35 9.85 2.20 -0.05
N GLY A 36 9.56 1.31 0.90
CA GLY A 36 8.29 0.59 1.00
C GLY A 36 7.14 1.51 1.35
N CYS A 37 5.94 1.06 1.03
CA CYS A 37 4.69 1.75 1.31
C CYS A 37 3.74 0.76 1.97
N MET A 38 2.68 1.26 2.62
CA MET A 38 1.71 0.47 3.39
C MET A 38 1.10 -0.76 2.68
N LEU A 39 1.25 -0.87 1.35
CA LEU A 39 0.82 -2.01 0.55
C LEU A 39 1.74 -3.23 0.70
N ASP A 40 2.97 -3.02 1.14
CA ASP A 40 3.93 -4.08 1.39
C ASP A 40 3.67 -4.71 2.78
N PRO A 41 3.75 -6.05 2.91
CA PRO A 41 3.49 -6.74 4.16
C PRO A 41 4.57 -6.46 5.21
N PRO A 42 4.32 -6.76 6.50
CA PRO A 42 5.27 -6.51 7.57
C PRO A 42 6.69 -7.01 7.26
N GLY A 43 7.67 -6.12 7.42
CA GLY A 43 9.07 -6.44 7.21
C GLY A 43 9.39 -6.90 5.78
N TYR A 44 8.59 -6.49 4.79
CA TYR A 44 8.95 -6.67 3.39
C TYR A 44 10.26 -5.91 3.07
N PRO A 45 11.13 -6.43 2.18
CA PRO A 45 12.44 -5.86 1.93
C PRO A 45 12.48 -4.38 1.52
N THR A 46 11.42 -3.87 0.86
CA THR A 46 11.29 -2.45 0.48
C THR A 46 11.36 -1.51 1.67
N TYR A 47 10.95 -1.92 2.88
CA TYR A 47 11.07 -1.12 4.09
C TYR A 47 12.52 -0.95 4.59
N PHE A 48 13.46 -1.71 4.04
CA PHE A 48 14.88 -1.66 4.39
C PHE A 48 15.76 -1.22 3.23
N THR A 49 15.17 -0.91 2.07
CA THR A 49 15.94 -0.42 0.93
C THR A 49 16.39 1.02 1.14
N GLN A 50 17.49 1.37 0.47
CA GLN A 50 18.04 2.71 0.39
C GLN A 50 18.42 3.00 -1.06
N HIS A 51 18.00 4.16 -1.58
CA HIS A 51 18.46 4.64 -2.86
C HIS A 51 19.92 5.09 -2.79
N VAL A 52 20.64 4.84 -3.88
CA VAL A 52 22.00 5.32 -4.10
C VAL A 52 21.93 6.56 -4.98
N TYR A 53 22.51 7.66 -4.50
CA TYR A 53 22.47 8.96 -5.12
C TYR A 53 23.84 9.33 -5.69
N THR A 54 23.82 9.98 -6.84
CA THR A 54 24.95 10.71 -7.42
C THR A 54 24.74 12.22 -7.28
N ALA A 55 25.72 13.01 -7.70
CA ALA A 55 25.55 14.46 -7.86
C ALA A 55 24.40 14.86 -8.81
N HIS A 56 23.91 13.94 -9.65
CA HIS A 56 22.84 14.17 -10.63
C HIS A 56 21.48 13.56 -10.24
N GLY A 57 21.34 12.99 -9.03
CA GLY A 57 20.06 12.46 -8.54
C GLY A 57 20.12 11.00 -8.07
N ASN A 58 18.94 10.41 -7.84
CA ASN A 58 18.70 9.10 -7.20
C ASN A 58 18.69 7.90 -8.15
N SER A 59 19.04 8.12 -9.41
CA SER A 59 19.09 7.09 -10.46
C SER A 59 20.40 7.24 -11.21
N PRO A 60 21.52 6.71 -10.66
CA PRO A 60 22.79 6.71 -11.35
C PRO A 60 22.62 6.18 -12.79
N ALA A 61 23.13 6.90 -13.78
CA ALA A 61 23.06 6.49 -15.18
C ALA A 61 23.78 5.14 -15.43
N LYS A 62 24.75 4.82 -14.58
CA LYS A 62 25.46 3.53 -14.55
C LYS A 62 25.71 3.14 -13.10
N GLY A 63 25.53 1.86 -12.76
CA GLY A 63 25.93 1.29 -11.48
C GLY A 63 24.76 0.86 -10.59
N VAL A 64 25.04 0.78 -9.29
CA VAL A 64 24.08 0.37 -8.25
C VAL A 64 23.06 1.49 -8.00
N GLN A 65 21.78 1.16 -7.99
CA GLN A 65 20.69 2.13 -7.82
C GLN A 65 20.00 1.99 -6.46
N MET A 66 19.90 0.76 -5.93
CA MET A 66 19.26 0.49 -4.64
C MET A 66 19.98 -0.63 -3.90
N ILE A 67 20.08 -0.45 -2.59
CA ILE A 67 20.73 -1.41 -1.67
C ILE A 67 19.82 -1.76 -0.49
N ILE A 68 20.12 -2.87 0.17
CA ILE A 68 19.60 -3.24 1.51
C ILE A 68 20.79 -3.67 2.35
N PHE A 69 21.05 -3.03 3.49
CA PHE A 69 22.16 -3.37 4.40
C PHE A 69 23.50 -3.59 3.66
N ASP A 70 23.89 -2.62 2.83
CA ASP A 70 25.10 -2.66 1.97
C ASP A 70 25.13 -3.78 0.91
N LYS A 71 23.99 -4.40 0.61
CA LYS A 71 23.85 -5.39 -0.45
C LYS A 71 23.08 -4.83 -1.63
N VAL A 72 23.57 -5.09 -2.84
CA VAL A 72 22.98 -4.59 -4.09
C VAL A 72 21.69 -5.33 -4.41
N VAL A 73 20.57 -4.59 -4.47
CA VAL A 73 19.26 -5.14 -4.85
C VAL A 73 18.73 -4.58 -6.17
N GLU A 74 19.32 -3.51 -6.69
CA GLU A 74 19.00 -2.93 -8.01
C GLU A 74 20.26 -2.32 -8.62
N HIS A 75 20.49 -2.60 -9.90
CA HIS A 75 21.63 -2.11 -10.66
C HIS A 75 21.20 -1.78 -12.09
N THR A 76 21.78 -0.76 -12.73
CA THR A 76 21.44 -0.37 -14.11
C THR A 76 21.47 -1.53 -15.13
N ASN A 77 22.42 -2.46 -15.01
CA ASN A 77 22.48 -3.67 -15.84
C ASN A 77 21.25 -4.60 -15.71
N ASP A 78 20.40 -4.41 -14.70
CA ASP A 78 19.10 -5.09 -14.64
C ASP A 78 18.16 -4.55 -15.73
N TRP A 79 18.25 -3.26 -16.07
CA TRP A 79 17.51 -2.64 -17.18
C TRP A 79 18.02 -3.11 -18.53
N ASP A 80 19.34 -3.11 -18.75
CA ASP A 80 19.95 -3.48 -20.05
C ASP A 80 19.57 -4.90 -20.50
N LYS A 81 19.21 -5.76 -19.55
CA LYS A 81 18.79 -7.15 -19.79
C LYS A 81 17.27 -7.32 -19.85
N SER A 82 16.51 -6.24 -19.72
CA SER A 82 15.06 -6.21 -19.67
C SER A 82 14.52 -5.54 -20.94
N LYS A 83 13.63 -6.23 -21.66
CA LYS A 83 13.07 -5.73 -22.92
C LYS A 83 12.01 -4.65 -22.71
N THR A 84 11.40 -4.61 -21.53
CA THR A 84 10.35 -3.65 -21.13
C THR A 84 10.49 -3.29 -19.66
N TYR A 85 9.83 -2.21 -19.25
CA TYR A 85 9.77 -1.78 -17.86
C TYR A 85 9.12 -2.83 -16.95
N ASP A 86 8.08 -3.51 -17.40
CA ASP A 86 7.40 -4.54 -16.60
C ASP A 86 8.31 -5.74 -16.33
N VAL A 87 9.08 -6.17 -17.32
CA VAL A 87 10.06 -7.26 -17.16
C VAL A 87 11.15 -6.85 -16.17
N TYR A 88 11.61 -5.60 -16.27
CA TYR A 88 12.57 -5.03 -15.33
C TYR A 88 12.03 -5.04 -13.90
N ARG A 89 10.85 -4.49 -13.67
CA ARG A 89 10.22 -4.43 -12.34
C ARG A 89 9.92 -5.81 -11.78
N ALA A 90 9.39 -6.73 -12.57
CA ALA A 90 9.12 -8.11 -12.15
C ALA A 90 10.39 -8.83 -11.68
N LYS A 91 11.56 -8.54 -12.28
CA LYS A 91 12.85 -9.08 -11.85
C LYS A 91 13.26 -8.55 -10.47
N ILE A 92 13.13 -7.25 -10.25
CA ILE A 92 13.43 -6.63 -8.94
C ILE A 92 12.45 -7.15 -7.88
N ASP A 93 11.16 -7.18 -8.19
CA ASP A 93 10.12 -7.68 -7.28
C ASP A 93 10.35 -9.14 -6.91
N LYS A 94 10.74 -9.99 -7.87
CA LYS A 94 11.11 -11.40 -7.60
C LYS A 94 12.33 -11.48 -6.68
N ARG A 95 13.35 -10.64 -6.90
CA ARG A 95 14.54 -10.59 -6.04
C ARG A 95 14.17 -10.18 -4.62
N LEU A 96 13.35 -9.15 -4.45
CA LEU A 96 12.88 -8.69 -3.15
C LEU A 96 12.02 -9.78 -2.48
N LYS A 97 11.02 -10.33 -3.17
CA LYS A 97 10.18 -11.42 -2.64
C LYS A 97 11.02 -12.61 -2.16
N ASN A 98 12.11 -12.95 -2.87
CA ASN A 98 13.00 -14.02 -2.46
C ASN A 98 13.76 -13.72 -1.17
N LEU A 99 14.03 -12.45 -0.84
CA LEU A 99 14.69 -12.03 0.40
C LEU A 99 13.74 -11.97 1.60
N TRP A 100 12.43 -12.13 1.37
CA TRP A 100 11.43 -12.02 2.41
C TRP A 100 11.08 -13.39 2.99
N ASP A 101 11.22 -13.52 4.31
CA ASP A 101 10.69 -14.64 5.09
C ASP A 101 9.36 -14.16 5.73
N PRO A 102 8.20 -14.58 5.19
CA PRO A 102 6.89 -14.07 5.61
C PRO A 102 6.55 -14.49 7.03
N LEU A 103 5.77 -13.64 7.71
CA LEU A 103 5.20 -13.97 9.02
C LEU A 103 3.87 -14.68 8.84
N PRO A 104 3.46 -15.56 9.77
CA PRO A 104 2.12 -16.15 9.75
C PRO A 104 0.99 -15.10 9.68
N LEU A 105 -0.17 -15.50 9.15
CA LEU A 105 -1.35 -14.64 9.03
C LEU A 105 -1.87 -14.13 10.37
N ASP A 106 -1.77 -14.96 11.42
CA ASP A 106 -2.18 -14.65 12.80
C ASP A 106 -1.14 -13.84 13.58
N HIS A 107 0.05 -13.63 13.01
CA HIS A 107 1.09 -12.82 13.66
C HIS A 107 0.58 -11.39 13.89
N PRO A 108 0.81 -10.78 15.08
CA PRO A 108 0.27 -9.46 15.41
C PRO A 108 0.56 -8.35 14.39
N ARG A 109 1.76 -8.35 13.80
CA ARG A 109 2.13 -7.44 12.70
C ARG A 109 1.32 -7.67 11.43
N THR A 110 1.15 -8.92 11.02
CA THR A 110 0.39 -9.28 9.82
C THR A 110 -1.07 -8.87 9.99
N ARG A 111 -1.65 -9.13 11.17
CA ARG A 111 -2.99 -8.64 11.53
C ARG A 111 -3.09 -7.12 11.48
N ALA A 112 -2.13 -6.39 12.05
CA ALA A 112 -2.14 -4.92 12.01
C ALA A 112 -2.08 -4.36 10.58
N TRP A 113 -1.27 -4.97 9.71
CA TRP A 113 -1.21 -4.64 8.28
C TRP A 113 -2.52 -4.93 7.56
N ILE A 114 -3.11 -6.12 7.77
CA ILE A 114 -4.42 -6.50 7.21
C ILE A 114 -5.48 -5.46 7.58
N LEU A 115 -5.58 -5.10 8.86
CA LEU A 115 -6.53 -4.08 9.34
C LEU A 115 -6.28 -2.71 8.68
N SER A 116 -5.01 -2.30 8.52
CA SER A 116 -4.63 -1.09 7.80
C SER A 116 -5.09 -1.12 6.33
N LEU A 117 -4.96 -2.26 5.65
CA LEU A 117 -5.42 -2.40 4.26
C LEU A 117 -6.95 -2.32 4.15
N TYR A 118 -7.71 -2.96 5.02
CA TYR A 118 -9.17 -2.82 5.05
C TYR A 118 -9.61 -1.38 5.35
N THR A 119 -8.87 -0.68 6.22
CA THR A 119 -9.14 0.73 6.49
C THR A 119 -8.91 1.60 5.26
N TYR A 120 -7.78 1.40 4.57
CA TYR A 120 -7.39 2.21 3.43
C TYR A 120 -8.28 1.97 2.21
N PHE A 121 -8.56 0.70 1.91
CA PHE A 121 -9.40 0.29 0.78
C PHE A 121 -10.87 0.18 1.15
N LYS A 122 -11.31 0.94 2.17
CA LYS A 122 -12.72 0.97 2.54
C LYS A 122 -13.54 1.39 1.31
N HIS A 123 -14.50 0.56 0.93
CA HIS A 123 -15.35 0.73 -0.25
C HIS A 123 -14.67 0.55 -1.61
N CYS A 124 -13.40 0.13 -1.68
CA CYS A 124 -12.70 -0.03 -2.96
C CYS A 124 -12.70 -1.48 -3.44
N TYR A 125 -13.20 -1.69 -4.66
CA TYR A 125 -13.30 -2.98 -5.32
C TYR A 125 -12.57 -2.96 -6.66
N ALA A 126 -12.03 -4.10 -7.06
CA ALA A 126 -11.41 -4.27 -8.35
C ALA A 126 -12.46 -4.75 -9.35
N ASP A 127 -12.55 -4.05 -10.47
CA ASP A 127 -13.37 -4.43 -11.61
C ASP A 127 -12.47 -5.01 -12.70
N ASP A 128 -12.44 -6.34 -12.83
CA ASP A 128 -11.60 -6.99 -13.84
C ASP A 128 -12.07 -6.73 -15.28
N SER A 129 -13.31 -6.25 -15.46
CA SER A 129 -13.80 -5.82 -16.77
C SER A 129 -13.28 -4.43 -17.17
N ASN A 130 -12.85 -3.63 -16.18
CA ASN A 130 -12.31 -2.29 -16.38
C ASN A 130 -11.05 -2.10 -15.53
N SER A 131 -9.94 -2.62 -16.05
CA SER A 131 -8.65 -2.67 -15.33
C SER A 131 -8.05 -1.30 -14.95
N GLU A 132 -8.56 -0.20 -15.52
CA GLU A 132 -8.04 1.14 -15.29
C GLU A 132 -8.64 1.85 -14.06
N MET A 133 -9.78 1.37 -13.54
CA MET A 133 -10.47 2.03 -12.42
C MET A 133 -10.80 1.08 -11.27
N SER A 134 -10.56 1.55 -10.04
CA SER A 134 -11.13 0.91 -8.85
C SER A 134 -12.57 1.38 -8.69
N LEU A 135 -13.50 0.44 -8.57
CA LEU A 135 -14.90 0.72 -8.29
C LEU A 135 -15.05 1.12 -6.81
N ILE A 136 -15.85 2.17 -6.54
CA ILE A 136 -16.21 2.58 -5.19
C ILE A 136 -17.65 2.14 -4.89
N TYR A 137 -17.86 1.39 -3.81
CA TYR A 137 -19.19 0.96 -3.36
C TYR A 137 -19.39 1.12 -1.83
N PRO A 138 -20.41 1.84 -1.35
CA PRO A 138 -21.54 2.43 -2.10
C PRO A 138 -21.14 3.49 -3.13
N VAL A 139 -21.91 3.59 -4.22
CA VAL A 139 -21.63 4.52 -5.32
C VAL A 139 -21.69 5.96 -4.79
N PRO A 140 -20.63 6.77 -4.95
CA PRO A 140 -20.65 8.16 -4.52
C PRO A 140 -21.69 8.99 -5.27
N SER A 141 -22.31 9.96 -4.61
CA SER A 141 -23.38 10.78 -5.22
C SER A 141 -22.94 11.57 -6.45
N TYR A 142 -21.66 11.91 -6.56
CA TYR A 142 -21.11 12.64 -7.71
C TYR A 142 -20.97 11.78 -8.97
N GLU A 143 -21.00 10.45 -8.85
CA GLU A 143 -21.05 9.51 -9.98
C GLU A 143 -22.49 9.26 -10.45
N LEU A 144 -23.48 9.63 -9.63
CA LEU A 144 -24.88 9.48 -9.95
C LEU A 144 -25.40 10.71 -10.68
N LYS A 145 -26.27 10.50 -11.67
CA LYS A 145 -26.98 11.57 -12.36
C LYS A 145 -27.86 12.32 -11.36
N GLN A 146 -27.85 13.64 -11.46
CA GLN A 146 -28.63 14.53 -10.62
C GLN A 146 -29.73 15.17 -11.46
N PHE A 147 -30.94 15.22 -10.92
CA PHE A 147 -32.03 15.99 -11.52
C PHE A 147 -31.96 17.43 -11.03
N ASN A 148 -31.84 18.37 -11.96
CA ASN A 148 -31.94 19.79 -11.66
C ASN A 148 -33.36 20.24 -12.00
N ASP A 149 -34.19 20.44 -10.97
CA ASP A 149 -35.56 20.88 -11.17
C ASP A 149 -35.58 22.30 -11.75
N ASP A 150 -36.40 22.49 -12.78
CA ASP A 150 -36.56 23.76 -13.49
C ASP A 150 -38.03 23.91 -13.88
N GLU A 151 -38.71 24.82 -13.19
CA GLU A 151 -40.14 25.08 -13.32
C GLU A 151 -40.55 25.56 -14.72
N ARG A 152 -39.58 25.92 -15.59
CA ARG A 152 -39.87 26.28 -16.98
C ARG A 152 -40.31 25.08 -17.82
N PHE A 153 -40.04 23.85 -17.38
CA PHE A 153 -40.47 22.63 -18.06
C PHE A 153 -41.81 22.10 -17.54
N SER A 154 -42.54 21.37 -18.38
CA SER A 154 -43.83 20.80 -18.00
C SER A 154 -43.68 19.75 -16.89
N GLU A 155 -44.74 19.58 -16.08
CA GLU A 155 -44.76 18.56 -15.02
C GLU A 155 -44.61 17.14 -15.58
N GLU A 156 -45.18 16.85 -16.76
CA GLU A 156 -45.01 15.55 -17.40
C GLU A 156 -43.54 15.30 -17.79
N TRP A 157 -42.86 16.31 -18.34
CA TRP A 157 -41.43 16.19 -18.69
C TRP A 157 -40.57 16.00 -17.44
N ARG A 158 -40.78 16.83 -16.40
CA ARG A 158 -40.01 16.75 -15.15
C ARG A 158 -40.16 15.38 -14.48
N THR A 159 -41.37 14.83 -14.47
CA THR A 159 -41.64 13.48 -13.93
C THR A 159 -40.95 12.39 -14.75
N ALA A 160 -41.03 12.47 -16.08
CA ALA A 160 -40.38 11.51 -16.98
C ALA A 160 -38.85 11.55 -16.85
N GLU A 161 -38.26 12.74 -16.71
CA GLU A 161 -36.81 12.92 -16.57
C GLU A 161 -36.32 12.41 -15.21
N GLN A 162 -37.04 12.69 -14.12
CA GLN A 162 -36.74 12.11 -12.80
C GLN A 162 -36.74 10.58 -12.84
N GLU A 163 -37.73 9.98 -13.51
CA GLU A 163 -37.81 8.53 -13.65
C GLU A 163 -36.67 7.97 -14.50
N SER A 164 -36.32 8.63 -15.61
CA SER A 164 -35.17 8.29 -16.46
C SER A 164 -33.85 8.31 -15.66
N ILE A 165 -33.62 9.36 -14.87
CA ILE A 165 -32.47 9.48 -13.97
C ILE A 165 -32.48 8.38 -12.91
N ARG A 166 -33.65 8.09 -12.31
CA ARG A 166 -33.79 7.02 -11.31
C ARG A 166 -33.42 5.65 -11.88
N ILE A 167 -33.89 5.33 -13.09
CA ILE A 167 -33.57 4.09 -13.79
C ILE A 167 -32.06 4.02 -14.09
N ALA A 168 -31.48 5.07 -14.66
CA ALA A 168 -30.05 5.11 -14.98
C ALA A 168 -29.17 4.97 -13.73
N ASN A 169 -29.52 5.66 -12.64
CA ASN A 169 -28.79 5.55 -11.37
C ASN A 169 -28.94 4.15 -10.76
N LYS A 170 -30.11 3.52 -10.90
CA LYS A 170 -30.33 2.15 -10.45
C LYS A 170 -29.42 1.17 -11.18
N GLU A 171 -29.26 1.30 -12.50
CA GLU A 171 -28.35 0.46 -13.29
C GLU A 171 -26.90 0.58 -12.83
N ILE A 172 -26.43 1.81 -12.57
CA ILE A 172 -25.07 2.07 -12.04
C ILE A 172 -24.88 1.40 -10.67
N ILE A 173 -25.86 1.55 -9.77
CA ILE A 173 -25.81 0.97 -8.43
C ILE A 173 -25.86 -0.55 -8.48
N ASP A 174 -26.74 -1.13 -9.31
CA ASP A 174 -26.89 -2.58 -9.43
C ASP A 174 -25.62 -3.21 -10.04
N TYR A 175 -25.01 -2.56 -11.04
CA TYR A 175 -23.69 -2.93 -11.57
C TYR A 175 -22.62 -2.90 -10.47
N ALA A 176 -22.47 -1.76 -9.78
CA ALA A 176 -21.47 -1.62 -8.74
C ALA A 176 -21.64 -2.64 -7.62
N LYS A 177 -22.89 -2.91 -7.21
CA LYS A 177 -23.24 -3.91 -6.20
C LYS A 177 -22.85 -5.32 -6.63
N SER A 178 -23.01 -5.66 -7.92
CA SER A 178 -22.62 -6.98 -8.46
C SER A 178 -21.10 -7.23 -8.41
N ILE A 179 -20.30 -6.17 -8.53
CA ILE A 179 -18.84 -6.24 -8.45
C ILE A 179 -18.35 -6.15 -7.00
N ALA A 180 -19.11 -5.49 -6.11
CA ALA A 180 -18.78 -5.24 -4.72
C ALA A 180 -18.90 -6.47 -3.81
N ILE A 181 -18.31 -7.59 -4.24
CA ILE A 181 -18.22 -8.85 -3.49
C ILE A 181 -16.88 -8.95 -2.73
N PRO A 182 -16.78 -9.77 -1.67
CA PRO A 182 -15.58 -9.87 -0.85
C PRO A 182 -14.30 -10.18 -1.61
N GLU A 183 -14.36 -11.03 -2.62
CA GLU A 183 -13.22 -11.46 -3.44
C GLU A 183 -12.62 -10.31 -4.26
N ASN A 184 -13.47 -9.36 -4.67
CA ASN A 184 -13.07 -8.20 -5.45
C ASN A 184 -12.56 -7.05 -4.57
N HIS A 185 -12.74 -7.12 -3.25
CA HIS A 185 -12.29 -6.07 -2.35
C HIS A 185 -10.77 -5.87 -2.48
N GLN A 186 -10.33 -4.63 -2.68
CA GLN A 186 -8.92 -4.32 -3.01
C GLN A 186 -7.97 -4.80 -1.90
N ALA A 187 -8.35 -4.68 -0.62
CA ALA A 187 -7.55 -5.23 0.47
C ALA A 187 -7.32 -6.74 0.32
N VAL A 188 -8.36 -7.52 0.02
CA VAL A 188 -8.30 -8.98 -0.15
C VAL A 188 -7.34 -9.34 -1.27
N ARG A 189 -7.49 -8.71 -2.44
CA ARG A 189 -6.60 -8.95 -3.59
C ARG A 189 -5.15 -8.60 -3.28
N ARG A 190 -4.90 -7.54 -2.53
CA ARG A 190 -3.54 -7.13 -2.12
C ARG A 190 -2.93 -8.13 -1.14
N ILE A 191 -3.69 -8.57 -0.13
CA ILE A 191 -3.23 -9.58 0.84
C ILE A 191 -2.89 -10.90 0.12
N ARG A 192 -3.76 -11.36 -0.79
CA ARG A 192 -3.56 -12.59 -1.57
C ARG A 192 -2.33 -12.60 -2.48
N LYS A 193 -1.74 -11.44 -2.81
CA LYS A 193 -0.43 -11.39 -3.51
C LYS A 193 0.71 -11.98 -2.67
N PHE A 194 0.57 -11.94 -1.35
CA PHE A 194 1.57 -12.41 -0.39
C PHE A 194 1.12 -13.65 0.37
N TYR A 195 -0.18 -13.77 0.65
CA TYR A 195 -0.82 -14.87 1.37
C TYR A 195 -1.99 -15.43 0.54
N PRO A 196 -1.74 -16.27 -0.49
CA PRO A 196 -2.78 -16.77 -1.39
C PRO A 196 -3.94 -17.50 -0.68
N GLU A 197 -3.66 -18.07 0.48
CA GLU A 197 -4.61 -18.78 1.35
C GLU A 197 -5.51 -17.87 2.19
N TYR A 198 -5.32 -16.55 2.12
CA TYR A 198 -6.10 -15.60 2.89
C TYR A 198 -7.57 -15.57 2.43
N GLU A 199 -8.48 -15.74 3.39
CA GLU A 199 -9.92 -15.65 3.18
C GLU A 199 -10.48 -14.26 3.56
N PRO A 200 -11.46 -13.72 2.81
CA PRO A 200 -12.04 -12.42 3.10
C PRO A 200 -12.75 -12.40 4.47
N GLU A 201 -12.48 -11.35 5.25
CA GLU A 201 -13.18 -11.11 6.51
C GLU A 201 -14.33 -10.11 6.30
N GLU A 202 -15.55 -10.63 6.13
CA GLU A 202 -16.75 -9.79 5.86
C GLU A 202 -16.95 -8.69 6.91
N GLY A 203 -16.68 -8.99 8.18
CA GLY A 203 -16.77 -8.01 9.26
C GLY A 203 -15.86 -6.80 9.05
N LEU A 204 -14.67 -6.99 8.48
CA LEU A 204 -13.73 -5.89 8.19
C LEU A 204 -14.11 -5.10 6.94
N ILE A 205 -14.82 -5.73 5.99
CA ILE A 205 -15.36 -5.05 4.79
C ILE A 205 -16.50 -4.12 5.21
N GLN A 206 -17.43 -4.64 6.02
CA GLN A 206 -18.60 -3.88 6.48
C GLN A 206 -18.20 -2.78 7.48
N TYR A 207 -17.30 -3.11 8.41
CA TYR A 207 -16.88 -2.25 9.51
C TYR A 207 -15.37 -2.09 9.52
N ALA A 208 -14.88 -1.25 8.61
CA ALA A 208 -13.46 -0.93 8.53
C ALA A 208 -12.92 -0.47 9.90
N PRO A 209 -11.81 -1.06 10.37
CA PRO A 209 -11.28 -0.81 11.70
C PRO A 209 -10.64 0.59 11.80
N VAL A 210 -10.32 1.01 13.02
CA VAL A 210 -9.55 2.24 13.24
C VAL A 210 -8.08 1.99 12.90
N HIS A 211 -7.43 2.93 12.22
CA HIS A 211 -6.02 2.81 11.84
C HIS A 211 -5.10 2.55 13.06
N HIS A 212 -4.32 1.46 13.01
CA HIS A 212 -3.45 1.00 14.11
C HIS A 212 -2.03 1.61 14.12
N GLY A 213 -1.75 2.47 13.14
CA GLY A 213 -0.42 3.01 12.86
C GLY A 213 0.40 2.05 11.99
N ASN A 214 1.59 2.47 11.56
CA ASN A 214 2.44 1.73 10.65
C ASN A 214 3.72 1.15 11.30
N TRP A 215 3.75 1.03 12.63
CA TRP A 215 4.83 0.37 13.35
C TRP A 215 5.14 -1.05 12.82
N TRP A 216 4.13 -1.75 12.33
CA TRP A 216 4.21 -3.12 11.83
C TRP A 216 5.11 -3.24 10.59
N GLU A 217 5.41 -2.13 9.89
CA GLU A 217 6.30 -2.11 8.73
C GLU A 217 7.70 -2.65 9.09
N ARG A 218 8.22 -2.24 10.24
CA ARG A 218 9.65 -2.43 10.60
C ARG A 218 9.94 -2.77 12.04
N HIS A 219 8.95 -2.74 12.94
CA HIS A 219 9.20 -2.96 14.36
C HIS A 219 8.49 -4.22 14.86
N ASN A 220 9.13 -4.92 15.78
CA ASN A 220 8.62 -6.19 16.33
C ASN A 220 7.36 -6.02 17.19
N ARG A 221 7.17 -4.85 17.80
CA ARG A 221 6.03 -4.53 18.67
C ARG A 221 5.45 -3.16 18.37
N ARG A 222 4.20 -2.94 18.77
CA ARG A 222 3.60 -1.60 18.77
C ARG A 222 4.25 -0.76 19.88
N PRO A 223 4.83 0.41 19.57
CA PRO A 223 5.37 1.26 20.61
C PRO A 223 4.24 1.90 21.44
N LYS A 224 4.49 2.07 22.73
CA LYS A 224 3.64 2.92 23.58
C LYS A 224 3.82 4.40 23.19
N PRO A 225 2.86 5.30 23.47
CA PRO A 225 2.99 6.72 23.12
C PRO A 225 4.26 7.38 23.68
N ASN A 226 4.64 7.04 24.92
CA ASN A 226 5.87 7.56 25.55
C ASN A 226 7.17 6.93 25.01
N GLU A 227 7.08 5.83 24.25
CA GLU A 227 8.21 5.10 23.69
C GLU A 227 8.31 5.23 22.16
N CYS A 228 7.29 5.79 21.51
CA CYS A 228 7.23 5.76 20.07
C CYS A 228 8.25 6.72 19.45
N PRO A 229 9.03 6.24 18.47
CA PRO A 229 10.12 7.01 17.85
C PRO A 229 9.61 8.16 16.98
N GLY A 230 8.28 8.27 16.79
CA GLY A 230 7.69 9.16 15.82
C GLY A 230 7.80 8.63 14.40
N GLN A 231 7.37 9.44 13.45
CA GLN A 231 7.64 9.22 12.04
C GLN A 231 8.56 10.34 11.56
N TYR A 232 9.64 9.99 10.84
CA TYR A 232 10.65 10.95 10.39
C TYR A 232 11.20 11.83 11.53
N GLU A 233 11.45 11.23 12.70
CA GLU A 233 11.98 11.89 13.90
C GLU A 233 11.01 12.88 14.59
N THR A 234 9.77 13.00 14.11
CA THR A 234 8.73 13.83 14.74
C THR A 234 7.98 13.04 15.81
N LYS A 235 8.18 13.42 17.09
CA LYS A 235 7.42 12.87 18.23
C LYS A 235 5.94 13.27 18.17
N HIS A 236 5.08 12.54 18.88
CA HIS A 236 3.64 12.77 18.96
C HIS A 236 3.28 14.21 19.38
N PRO A 237 2.15 14.75 18.89
CA PRO A 237 1.39 14.29 17.74
C PRO A 237 2.03 14.75 16.42
N VAL A 238 2.12 13.87 15.42
CA VAL A 238 2.67 14.26 14.10
C VAL A 238 1.70 15.19 13.36
N ASN A 239 0.39 15.06 13.60
CA ASN A 239 -0.69 15.85 12.97
C ASN A 239 -1.70 16.43 13.99
N GLY A 240 -1.27 16.76 15.21
CA GLY A 240 -2.14 17.31 16.27
C GLY A 240 -3.08 16.31 16.97
N THR A 241 -3.68 15.36 16.25
CA THR A 241 -4.75 14.48 16.79
C THR A 241 -4.46 12.99 16.69
N TRP A 242 -3.42 12.60 15.93
CA TRP A 242 -3.07 11.20 15.69
C TRP A 242 -1.56 11.03 15.40
N CYS A 243 -1.02 9.88 15.78
CA CYS A 243 0.34 9.45 15.42
C CYS A 243 0.29 8.31 14.40
N GLN A 244 0.81 8.58 13.19
CA GLN A 244 0.90 7.59 12.11
C GLN A 244 1.75 6.36 12.49
N MET A 245 2.74 6.51 13.36
CA MET A 245 3.61 5.42 13.77
C MET A 245 2.93 4.43 14.72
N CYS A 246 2.51 4.90 15.90
CA CYS A 246 1.98 4.04 16.95
C CYS A 246 0.44 3.96 16.96
N GLY A 247 -0.25 4.74 16.14
CA GLY A 247 -1.71 4.80 16.12
C GLY A 247 -2.34 5.47 17.35
N TRP A 248 -1.55 6.15 18.19
CA TRP A 248 -2.09 6.95 19.30
C TRP A 248 -2.98 8.08 18.77
N ARG A 249 -4.05 8.42 19.50
CA ARG A 249 -4.97 9.50 19.17
C ARG A 249 -5.22 10.33 20.42
N ASP A 250 -5.38 11.63 20.21
CA ASP A 250 -5.94 12.50 21.25
C ASP A 250 -7.42 12.12 21.43
N LYS A 251 -7.88 12.11 22.68
CA LYS A 251 -9.23 11.64 23.03
C LYS A 251 -10.26 12.75 22.90
#